data_AF-A0A813E8F8-F1
#
_entry.id   AF-A0A813E8F8-F1
#
_cell.length_a   1.000
_cell.length_b   1.000
_cell.length_c   1.000
_cell.angle_alpha   90.00
_cell.angle_beta   90.00
_cell.angle_gamma   90.00
#
_symmetry.space_group_name_H-M   'P 1'
#
loop_
_entity.id
_entity.type
_entity.pdbx_description
1 polymer ?
#
loop_
_entity_poly.entity_id
_entity_poly.type
_entity_poly.pdbx_seq_one_letter_code
_entity_poly.pdbx_strand_id
1 'polypeptide(L)'
;MPVAIPSDAGPAETFQELLFRAFSTCARSCQIGADGEEADSSGPTGAAGSMLGLLKLLLYWLASCPPALANFANSPVTVPLAMNLTDLEGSCGSLLGLQIEGMACLLMGICIKADQGEVDVASLMALLAKRIGIEKFQQKVERLWRSEALQRPARGLGEFCWYNGHFRSFVREQQRAVQRRMVQLYVAEGVMGRGAALSEDVADHYKQLIRVQDTELREVRHENEQLRAEVETFMVRSLRAGSAALADKADALETENEALRTESEQLQNEMDERVSRLERERKQLRATVSELELQLQAMAVGYGQVELSNTELRASLAAAPGSSPQAAADSPGRVEELLSERQSLLELLGALVANFPEASRFVAPLGQVTGEAISAATVK
;
A
#
# COMPACT_ATOMS: atom_id res chain seq x y z
N MET A 1 -33.89 -36.91 -17.16
CA MET A 1 -34.79 -37.63 -16.22
C MET A 1 -36.11 -36.87 -16.18
N PRO A 2 -37.24 -37.49 -16.53
CA PRO A 2 -38.55 -36.86 -16.32
C PRO A 2 -38.85 -36.86 -14.82
N VAL A 3 -39.02 -35.68 -14.23
CA VAL A 3 -39.39 -35.53 -12.81
C VAL A 3 -40.89 -35.81 -12.71
N ALA A 4 -41.27 -36.89 -12.04
CA ALA A 4 -42.67 -37.19 -11.75
C ALA A 4 -43.17 -36.20 -10.69
N ILE A 5 -44.10 -35.32 -11.08
CA ILE A 5 -44.82 -34.45 -10.15
C ILE A 5 -45.87 -35.33 -9.44
N PRO A 6 -45.89 -35.38 -8.09
CA PRO A 6 -46.89 -36.15 -7.35
C PRO A 6 -48.31 -35.69 -7.70
N SER A 7 -49.22 -36.64 -7.93
CA SER A 7 -50.63 -36.37 -8.30
C SER A 7 -51.47 -35.70 -7.21
N ASP A 8 -50.91 -35.57 -5.99
CA ASP A 8 -51.50 -34.87 -4.83
C ASP A 8 -50.89 -33.47 -4.59
N ALA A 9 -49.98 -33.02 -5.45
CA ALA A 9 -49.60 -31.62 -5.46
C ALA A 9 -50.81 -30.84 -5.97
N GLY A 10 -51.40 -30.00 -5.12
CA GLY A 10 -52.44 -29.05 -5.54
C GLY A 10 -52.01 -28.19 -6.74
N PRO A 11 -52.86 -27.30 -7.26
CA PRO A 11 -52.49 -26.44 -8.39
C PRO A 11 -51.14 -25.77 -8.08
N ALA A 12 -50.24 -25.78 -9.06
CA ALA A 12 -48.89 -25.25 -8.88
C ALA A 12 -49.00 -23.79 -8.42
N GLU A 13 -48.72 -23.54 -7.14
CA GLU A 13 -48.76 -22.19 -6.58
C GLU A 13 -47.71 -21.35 -7.31
N THR A 14 -48.12 -20.19 -7.79
CA THR A 14 -47.20 -19.26 -8.42
C THR A 14 -46.25 -18.69 -7.37
N PHE A 15 -45.04 -18.30 -7.77
CA PHE A 15 -44.11 -17.60 -6.89
C PHE A 15 -44.76 -16.36 -6.24
N GLN A 16 -45.68 -15.70 -6.94
CA GLN A 16 -46.43 -14.56 -6.44
C GLN A 16 -47.36 -14.92 -5.27
N GLU A 17 -48.09 -16.02 -5.38
CA GLU A 17 -48.98 -16.48 -4.31
C GLU A 17 -48.19 -16.86 -3.06
N LEU A 18 -47.06 -17.57 -3.25
CA LEU A 18 -46.15 -17.90 -2.16
C LEU A 18 -45.60 -16.65 -1.47
N LEU A 19 -45.17 -15.65 -2.25
CA LEU A 19 -44.61 -14.43 -1.68
C LEU A 19 -45.66 -13.59 -0.95
N PHE A 20 -46.87 -13.45 -1.49
CA PHE A 20 -47.95 -12.71 -0.83
C PHE A 20 -48.49 -13.43 0.41
N ARG A 21 -48.48 -14.76 0.41
CA ARG A 21 -48.77 -15.57 1.60
C ARG A 21 -47.70 -15.38 2.67
N ALA A 22 -46.42 -15.44 2.30
CA ALA A 22 -45.30 -15.18 3.22
C ALA A 22 -45.37 -13.76 3.80
N PHE A 23 -45.61 -12.75 2.96
CA PHE A 23 -45.84 -11.37 3.39
C PHE A 23 -47.02 -11.27 4.35
N SER A 24 -48.14 -11.92 4.06
CA SER A 24 -49.33 -11.86 4.91
C SER A 24 -49.11 -12.50 6.27
N THR A 25 -48.41 -13.63 6.32
CA THR A 25 -48.05 -14.31 7.57
C THR A 25 -47.10 -13.44 8.39
N CYS A 26 -46.00 -12.96 7.80
CA CYS A 26 -45.02 -12.13 8.50
C CYS A 26 -45.61 -10.79 8.97
N ALA A 27 -46.48 -10.17 8.18
CA ALA A 27 -47.16 -8.92 8.53
C ALA A 27 -48.03 -9.10 9.79
N ARG A 28 -48.80 -10.19 9.86
CA ARG A 28 -49.61 -10.52 11.04
C ARG A 28 -48.74 -10.80 12.25
N SER A 29 -47.65 -11.55 12.10
CA SER A 29 -46.72 -11.83 13.19
C SER A 29 -46.06 -10.56 13.75
N CYS A 30 -45.76 -9.57 12.91
CA CYS A 30 -45.21 -8.29 13.38
C CYS A 30 -46.22 -7.42 14.14
N GLN A 31 -47.52 -7.62 13.90
CA GLN A 31 -48.60 -6.92 14.61
C GLN A 31 -48.96 -7.58 15.94
N ILE A 32 -48.76 -8.90 16.06
CA ILE A 32 -49.12 -9.68 17.27
C ILE A 32 -48.01 -9.68 18.32
N GLY A 33 -46.73 -9.53 17.94
CA GLY A 33 -45.57 -9.55 18.85
C GLY A 33 -45.48 -8.40 19.87
N ALA A 34 -46.55 -7.61 20.07
CA ALA A 34 -46.63 -6.58 21.11
C ALA A 34 -46.78 -7.18 22.52
N ASP A 35 -47.23 -8.43 22.65
CA ASP A 35 -47.44 -9.09 23.94
C ASP A 35 -46.39 -10.17 24.20
N GLY A 36 -45.24 -9.75 24.74
CA GLY A 36 -44.33 -10.64 25.47
C GLY A 36 -43.30 -11.40 24.63
N GLU A 37 -42.11 -10.81 24.49
CA GLU A 37 -40.81 -11.46 24.78
C GLU A 37 -39.72 -10.43 24.46
N GLU A 38 -39.04 -9.93 25.50
CA GLU A 38 -37.76 -9.22 25.34
C GLU A 38 -36.75 -10.24 24.79
N ALA A 39 -36.63 -10.31 23.47
CA ALA A 39 -35.58 -11.07 22.81
C ALA A 39 -34.31 -10.22 22.79
N ASP A 40 -33.36 -10.67 23.60
CA ASP A 40 -32.01 -10.18 23.76
C ASP A 40 -31.29 -9.83 22.45
N SER A 41 -30.40 -8.85 22.59
CA SER A 41 -29.41 -8.39 21.63
C SER A 41 -28.64 -9.54 20.95
N SER A 42 -28.90 -9.80 19.67
CA SER A 42 -27.91 -10.02 18.59
C SER A 42 -28.52 -10.76 17.37
N GLY A 43 -28.82 -10.04 16.30
CA GLY A 43 -29.11 -10.60 14.97
C GLY A 43 -30.55 -10.38 14.44
N PRO A 44 -30.77 -10.26 13.11
CA PRO A 44 -32.07 -10.02 12.50
C PRO A 44 -32.91 -11.31 12.33
N THR A 45 -32.94 -12.18 13.34
CA THR A 45 -33.54 -13.54 13.26
C THR A 45 -34.93 -13.64 13.90
N GLY A 46 -35.60 -12.52 14.17
CA GLY A 46 -36.99 -12.46 14.61
C GLY A 46 -37.99 -12.24 13.46
N ALA A 47 -39.30 -12.33 13.76
CA ALA A 47 -40.38 -12.08 12.80
C ALA A 47 -40.25 -10.72 12.09
N ALA A 48 -39.82 -9.69 12.81
CA ALA A 48 -39.53 -8.34 12.28
C ALA A 48 -38.35 -8.33 11.28
N GLY A 49 -37.30 -9.13 11.50
CA GLY A 49 -36.17 -9.25 10.56
C GLY A 49 -36.58 -9.94 9.26
N SER A 50 -37.38 -11.00 9.36
CA SER A 50 -37.96 -11.68 8.19
C SER A 50 -38.88 -10.75 7.39
N MET A 51 -39.69 -9.97 8.10
CA MET A 51 -40.56 -8.96 7.48
C MET A 51 -39.77 -7.87 6.76
N LEU A 52 -38.69 -7.37 7.38
CA LEU A 52 -37.80 -6.41 6.75
C LEU A 52 -37.18 -6.97 5.45
N GLY A 53 -36.73 -8.23 5.48
CA GLY A 53 -36.22 -8.94 4.31
C GLY A 53 -37.26 -9.05 3.19
N LEU A 54 -38.49 -9.41 3.53
CA LEU A 54 -39.62 -9.49 2.59
C LEU A 54 -39.97 -8.12 2.01
N LEU A 55 -39.98 -7.05 2.82
CA LEU A 55 -40.23 -5.69 2.34
C LEU A 55 -39.14 -5.22 1.38
N LYS A 56 -37.87 -5.52 1.64
CA LYS A 56 -36.77 -5.24 0.69
C LYS A 56 -37.01 -5.89 -0.67
N LEU A 57 -37.40 -7.17 -0.66
CA LEU A 57 -37.68 -7.93 -1.86
C LEU A 57 -38.90 -7.37 -2.61
N LEU A 58 -40.01 -7.12 -1.89
CA LEU A 58 -41.24 -6.57 -2.47
C LEU A 58 -41.01 -5.18 -3.07
N LEU A 59 -40.28 -4.30 -2.39
CA LEU A 59 -39.95 -2.98 -2.92
C LEU A 59 -39.23 -3.08 -4.27
N TYR A 60 -38.21 -3.92 -4.38
CA TYR A 60 -37.51 -4.14 -5.66
C TYR A 60 -38.41 -4.74 -6.72
N TRP A 61 -39.15 -5.79 -6.34
CA TRP A 61 -39.94 -6.54 -7.29
C TRP A 61 -41.09 -5.72 -7.86
N LEU A 62 -41.88 -5.08 -6.99
CA LEU A 62 -43.02 -4.27 -7.40
C LEU A 62 -42.60 -3.00 -8.14
N ALA A 63 -41.45 -2.40 -7.80
CA ALA A 63 -40.93 -1.24 -8.54
C ALA A 63 -40.47 -1.58 -9.96
N SER A 64 -40.16 -2.86 -10.24
CA SER A 64 -39.58 -3.31 -11.51
C SER A 64 -40.54 -4.18 -12.34
N CYS A 65 -41.69 -4.57 -11.78
CA CYS A 65 -42.64 -5.50 -12.39
C CYS A 65 -44.09 -4.97 -12.29
N PRO A 66 -44.57 -4.24 -13.31
CA PRO A 66 -45.92 -3.67 -13.31
C PRO A 66 -47.06 -4.69 -13.12
N PRO A 67 -47.03 -5.90 -13.72
CA PRO A 67 -48.06 -6.92 -13.46
C PRO A 67 -48.13 -7.37 -11.99
N ALA A 68 -46.97 -7.52 -11.33
CA ALA A 68 -46.92 -7.88 -9.91
C ALA A 68 -47.43 -6.72 -9.03
N LEU A 69 -47.12 -5.47 -9.42
CA LEU A 69 -47.62 -4.27 -8.76
C LEU A 69 -49.14 -4.18 -8.85
N ALA A 70 -49.72 -4.36 -10.04
CA ALA A 70 -51.17 -4.35 -10.24
C ALA A 70 -51.85 -5.44 -9.40
N ASN A 71 -51.31 -6.66 -9.37
CA ASN A 71 -51.85 -7.74 -8.55
C ASN A 71 -51.77 -7.43 -7.04
N PHE A 72 -50.67 -6.82 -6.59
CA PHE A 72 -50.51 -6.41 -5.19
C PHE A 72 -51.49 -5.30 -4.82
N ALA A 73 -51.63 -4.28 -5.66
CA ALA A 73 -52.42 -3.08 -5.39
C ALA A 73 -53.93 -3.33 -5.50
N ASN A 74 -54.37 -4.25 -6.37
CA ASN A 74 -55.77 -4.64 -6.50
C ASN A 74 -56.20 -5.72 -5.50
N SER A 75 -55.26 -6.31 -4.76
CA SER A 75 -55.57 -7.36 -3.80
C SER A 75 -56.18 -6.77 -2.51
N PRO A 76 -57.37 -7.26 -2.10
CA PRO A 76 -58.08 -6.75 -0.92
C PRO A 76 -57.42 -7.15 0.40
N VAL A 77 -56.34 -7.95 0.37
CA VAL A 77 -55.64 -8.42 1.56
C VAL A 77 -54.30 -7.71 1.72
N THR A 78 -53.51 -7.61 0.65
CA THR A 78 -52.13 -7.10 0.72
C THR A 78 -52.06 -5.60 0.96
N VAL A 79 -52.94 -4.80 0.34
CA VAL A 79 -52.98 -3.36 0.57
C VAL A 79 -53.36 -2.99 2.01
N PRO A 80 -54.44 -3.54 2.60
CA PRO A 80 -54.75 -3.27 4.01
C PRO A 80 -53.64 -3.73 4.97
N LEU A 81 -52.98 -4.87 4.70
CA LEU A 81 -51.85 -5.31 5.52
C LEU A 81 -50.64 -4.37 5.41
N ALA A 82 -50.29 -3.93 4.21
CA ALA A 82 -49.25 -2.92 3.99
C ALA A 82 -49.57 -1.61 4.72
N MET A 83 -50.84 -1.20 4.68
CA MET A 83 -51.32 -0.02 5.40
C MET A 83 -51.20 -0.18 6.92
N ASN A 84 -51.56 -1.33 7.49
CA ASN A 84 -51.41 -1.55 8.93
C ASN A 84 -49.93 -1.53 9.37
N LEU A 85 -49.02 -1.97 8.50
CA LEU A 85 -47.58 -1.92 8.78
C LEU A 85 -47.00 -0.51 8.78
N THR A 86 -47.73 0.48 8.26
CA THR A 86 -47.29 1.88 8.33
C THR A 86 -47.43 2.47 9.73
N ASP A 87 -48.12 1.79 10.64
CA ASP A 87 -48.40 2.29 11.99
C ASP A 87 -48.24 1.17 13.02
N LEU A 88 -46.99 0.90 13.38
CA LEU A 88 -46.59 -0.18 14.29
C LEU A 88 -46.24 0.37 15.67
N GLU A 89 -46.92 1.44 16.13
CA GLU A 89 -46.63 2.16 17.39
C GLU A 89 -46.30 1.19 18.55
N GLY A 90 -45.01 0.96 18.80
CA GLY A 90 -44.50 0.10 19.88
C GLY A 90 -44.50 -1.43 19.62
N SER A 91 -44.98 -1.94 18.49
CA SER A 91 -45.11 -3.39 18.23
C SER A 91 -43.82 -4.10 17.82
N CYS A 92 -42.79 -3.35 17.44
CA CYS A 92 -41.47 -3.86 17.06
C CYS A 92 -40.39 -2.97 17.69
N GLY A 93 -39.21 -3.54 18.00
CA GLY A 93 -38.10 -2.77 18.56
C GLY A 93 -37.86 -1.47 17.78
N SER A 94 -37.60 -0.36 18.48
CA SER A 94 -37.72 1.02 17.95
C SER A 94 -37.01 1.26 16.61
N LEU A 95 -35.86 0.61 16.40
CA LEU A 95 -35.11 0.71 15.15
C LEU A 95 -35.74 -0.11 14.01
N LEU A 96 -36.13 -1.35 14.26
CA LEU A 96 -36.76 -2.23 13.27
C LEU A 96 -38.16 -1.75 12.89
N GLY A 97 -38.95 -1.31 13.87
CA GLY A 97 -40.28 -0.74 13.64
C GLY A 97 -40.21 0.46 12.69
N LEU A 98 -39.29 1.40 12.94
CA LEU A 98 -39.09 2.56 12.07
C LEU A 98 -38.73 2.16 10.63
N GLN A 99 -37.90 1.13 10.44
CA GLN A 99 -37.56 0.63 9.11
C GLN A 99 -38.78 0.00 8.43
N ILE A 100 -39.51 -0.86 9.13
CA ILE A 100 -40.70 -1.55 8.59
C ILE A 100 -41.78 -0.53 8.21
N GLU A 101 -42.10 0.42 9.08
CA GLU A 101 -43.08 1.48 8.82
C GLU A 101 -42.70 2.32 7.61
N GLY A 102 -41.44 2.76 7.57
CA GLY A 102 -40.90 3.54 6.46
C GLY A 102 -40.97 2.79 5.14
N MET A 103 -40.59 1.51 5.13
CA MET A 103 -40.59 0.66 3.93
C MET A 103 -42.00 0.31 3.49
N ALA A 104 -42.93 0.11 4.42
CA ALA A 104 -44.34 -0.05 4.12
C ALA A 104 -44.92 1.22 3.49
N CYS A 105 -44.59 2.40 4.01
CA CYS A 105 -44.97 3.67 3.37
C CYS A 105 -44.36 3.79 1.96
N LEU A 106 -43.09 3.45 1.79
CA LEU A 106 -42.45 3.48 0.46
C LEU A 106 -43.10 2.49 -0.52
N LEU A 107 -43.53 1.32 -0.05
CA LEU A 107 -44.25 0.32 -0.85
C LEU A 107 -45.60 0.85 -1.33
N MET A 108 -46.35 1.53 -0.45
CA MET A 108 -47.58 2.25 -0.84
C MET A 108 -47.28 3.37 -1.84
N GLY A 109 -46.16 4.08 -1.66
CA GLY A 109 -45.66 5.07 -2.61
C GLY A 109 -45.39 4.50 -4.01
N ILE A 110 -44.83 3.30 -4.10
CA ILE A 110 -44.60 2.63 -5.38
C ILE A 110 -45.95 2.30 -6.07
N CYS A 111 -46.98 1.93 -5.32
CA CYS A 111 -48.33 1.73 -5.87
C CYS A 111 -48.93 3.04 -6.39
N ILE A 112 -48.67 4.18 -5.73
CA ILE A 112 -49.08 5.52 -6.20
C ILE A 112 -48.33 5.95 -7.47
N LYS A 113 -47.09 5.46 -7.64
CA LYS A 113 -46.25 5.68 -8.82
C LYS A 113 -46.67 4.84 -10.03
N ALA A 114 -47.60 3.90 -9.88
CA ALA A 114 -48.06 3.07 -11.00
C ALA A 114 -48.58 3.92 -12.17
N ASP A 115 -48.39 3.42 -13.39
CA ASP A 115 -48.88 4.07 -14.60
C ASP A 115 -50.41 4.05 -14.64
N GLN A 116 -51.01 4.96 -15.39
CA GLN A 116 -52.47 5.09 -15.43
C GLN A 116 -53.13 3.82 -15.98
N GLY A 117 -54.08 3.28 -15.21
CA GLY A 117 -54.86 2.08 -15.56
C GLY A 117 -54.44 0.80 -14.85
N GLU A 118 -53.28 0.77 -14.18
CA GLU A 118 -52.83 -0.42 -13.43
C GLU A 118 -53.40 -0.49 -12.01
N VAL A 119 -53.59 0.68 -11.39
CA VAL A 119 -54.01 0.84 -9.99
C VAL A 119 -54.99 2.00 -9.90
N ASP A 120 -56.03 1.85 -9.08
CA ASP A 120 -56.88 2.98 -8.69
C ASP A 120 -56.14 3.89 -7.69
N VAL A 121 -55.26 4.72 -8.24
CA VAL A 121 -54.41 5.66 -7.48
C VAL A 121 -55.26 6.64 -6.67
N ALA A 122 -56.44 7.01 -7.15
CA ALA A 122 -57.33 7.95 -6.47
C ALA A 122 -57.89 7.35 -5.18
N SER A 123 -58.41 6.12 -5.24
CA SER A 123 -58.88 5.40 -4.05
C SER A 123 -57.73 5.14 -3.07
N LEU A 124 -56.55 4.81 -3.57
CA LEU A 124 -55.37 4.57 -2.75
C LEU A 124 -54.92 5.83 -2.01
N MET A 125 -54.88 6.98 -2.69
CA MET A 125 -54.55 8.28 -2.10
C MET A 125 -55.58 8.71 -1.06
N ALA A 126 -56.87 8.51 -1.32
CA ALA A 126 -57.93 8.80 -0.36
C ALA A 126 -57.83 7.93 0.89
N LEU A 127 -57.50 6.64 0.72
CA LEU A 127 -57.27 5.71 1.81
C LEU A 127 -56.04 6.11 2.64
N LEU A 128 -54.96 6.52 1.98
CA LEU A 128 -53.73 7.00 2.63
C LEU A 128 -53.99 8.26 3.46
N ALA A 129 -54.69 9.24 2.88
CA ALA A 129 -55.08 10.47 3.55
C ALA A 129 -55.95 10.20 4.80
N LYS A 130 -56.89 9.25 4.69
CA LYS A 130 -57.80 8.89 5.78
C LYS A 130 -57.12 8.12 6.91
N ARG A 131 -56.20 7.21 6.60
CA ARG A 131 -55.60 6.28 7.58
C ARG A 131 -54.35 6.85 8.26
N ILE A 132 -53.48 7.48 7.48
CA ILE A 132 -52.17 7.95 7.96
C ILE A 132 -52.15 9.49 7.98
N GLY A 133 -52.72 10.12 6.95
CA GLY A 133 -52.49 11.53 6.66
C GLY A 133 -51.27 11.69 5.76
N ILE A 134 -51.34 12.64 4.85
CA ILE A 134 -50.38 12.78 3.74
C ILE A 134 -49.04 13.31 4.25
N GLU A 135 -49.09 14.25 5.19
CA GLU A 135 -47.92 14.83 5.82
C GLU A 135 -47.19 13.77 6.67
N LYS A 136 -47.93 12.97 7.44
CA LYS A 136 -47.36 11.87 8.22
C LYS A 136 -46.74 10.80 7.33
N PHE A 137 -47.40 10.47 6.22
CA PHE A 137 -46.84 9.55 5.22
C PHE A 137 -45.48 10.05 4.69
N GLN A 138 -45.42 11.31 4.25
CA GLN A 138 -44.19 11.92 3.75
C GLN A 138 -43.10 11.92 4.83
N GLN A 139 -43.44 12.28 6.07
CA GLN A 139 -42.52 12.24 7.20
C GLN A 139 -41.98 10.83 7.48
N LYS A 140 -42.82 9.77 7.42
CA LYS A 140 -42.36 8.38 7.64
C LYS A 140 -41.38 7.93 6.55
N VAL A 141 -41.66 8.26 5.30
CA VAL A 141 -40.75 7.97 4.17
C VAL A 141 -39.43 8.75 4.31
N GLU A 142 -39.49 10.00 4.76
CA GLU A 142 -38.31 10.85 4.95
C GLU A 142 -37.47 10.40 6.16
N ARG A 143 -38.12 9.99 7.26
CA ARG A 143 -37.46 9.39 8.43
C ARG A 143 -36.76 8.09 8.10
N LEU A 144 -37.35 7.25 7.24
CA LEU A 144 -36.67 6.06 6.70
C LEU A 144 -35.36 6.47 6.07
N TRP A 145 -35.40 7.43 5.12
CA TRP A 145 -34.22 7.88 4.41
C TRP A 145 -33.14 8.44 5.36
N ARG A 146 -33.52 9.27 6.33
CA ARG A 146 -32.59 9.86 7.31
C ARG A 146 -32.05 8.89 8.36
N SER A 147 -32.59 7.67 8.45
CA SER A 147 -32.15 6.68 9.44
C SER A 147 -30.67 6.33 9.27
N GLU A 148 -29.98 6.06 10.38
CA GLU A 148 -28.55 5.69 10.35
C GLU A 148 -28.30 4.47 9.47
N ALA A 149 -29.24 3.51 9.44
CA ALA A 149 -29.16 2.30 8.63
C ALA A 149 -29.05 2.61 7.11
N LEU A 150 -29.72 3.67 6.62
CA LEU A 150 -29.68 4.09 5.21
C LEU A 150 -28.69 5.22 4.93
N GLN A 151 -28.20 5.95 5.94
CA GLN A 151 -27.21 7.03 5.77
C GLN A 151 -25.76 6.61 5.96
N ARG A 152 -25.47 5.64 6.83
CA ARG A 152 -24.09 5.21 7.08
C ARG A 152 -23.68 4.03 6.17
N PRO A 153 -22.70 4.20 5.27
CA PRO A 153 -22.04 3.07 4.64
C PRO A 153 -21.23 2.29 5.68
N ALA A 154 -21.05 0.98 5.46
CA ALA A 154 -20.11 0.19 6.24
C ALA A 154 -18.71 0.81 6.10
N ARG A 155 -18.08 1.16 7.23
CA ARG A 155 -16.75 1.79 7.26
C ARG A 155 -15.61 0.77 7.23
N GLY A 156 -15.92 -0.53 7.37
CA GLY A 156 -14.96 -1.63 7.27
C GLY A 156 -15.62 -2.98 6.90
N LEU A 157 -14.78 -3.97 6.56
CA LEU A 157 -15.21 -5.31 6.13
C LEU A 157 -15.92 -6.14 7.22
N GLY A 158 -15.82 -5.73 8.49
CA GLY A 158 -16.42 -6.41 9.65
C GLY A 158 -17.63 -5.69 10.26
N GLU A 159 -18.02 -4.52 9.77
CA GLU A 159 -19.17 -3.80 10.29
C GLU A 159 -20.47 -4.35 9.70
N PHE A 160 -21.40 -4.73 10.58
CA PHE A 160 -22.72 -5.21 10.17
C PHE A 160 -23.49 -4.09 9.47
N CYS A 161 -23.92 -4.36 8.24
CA CYS A 161 -24.67 -3.41 7.42
C CYS A 161 -26.03 -4.00 7.02
N TRP A 162 -27.11 -3.33 7.43
CA TRP A 162 -28.49 -3.72 7.12
C TRP A 162 -28.80 -3.64 5.61
N TYR A 163 -28.15 -2.71 4.91
CA TYR A 163 -28.44 -2.37 3.52
C TYR A 163 -27.17 -2.18 2.70
N ASN A 164 -27.03 -2.95 1.63
CA ASN A 164 -25.93 -2.75 0.68
C ASN A 164 -26.09 -1.41 -0.08
N GLY A 165 -25.01 -0.96 -0.72
CA GLY A 165 -25.00 0.31 -1.47
C GLY A 165 -26.06 0.40 -2.56
N HIS A 166 -26.33 -0.70 -3.26
CA HIS A 166 -27.36 -0.75 -4.31
C HIS A 166 -28.77 -0.51 -3.76
N PHE A 167 -29.10 -1.11 -2.61
CA PHE A 167 -30.40 -0.92 -1.96
C PHE A 167 -30.59 0.52 -1.52
N ARG A 168 -29.55 1.14 -0.96
CA ARG A 168 -29.59 2.53 -0.50
C ARG A 168 -29.85 3.50 -1.66
N SER A 169 -29.14 3.32 -2.78
CA SER A 169 -29.37 4.12 -3.99
C SER A 169 -30.77 3.91 -4.56
N PHE A 170 -31.24 2.67 -4.59
CA PHE A 170 -32.60 2.34 -5.04
C PHE A 170 -33.67 3.01 -4.17
N VAL A 171 -33.58 2.92 -2.83
CA VAL A 171 -34.53 3.56 -1.92
C VAL A 171 -34.54 5.08 -2.11
N ARG A 172 -33.37 5.72 -2.26
CA ARG A 172 -33.27 7.17 -2.55
C ARG A 172 -33.98 7.54 -3.84
N GLU A 173 -33.81 6.74 -4.89
CA GLU A 173 -34.45 6.98 -6.19
C GLU A 173 -35.97 6.81 -6.11
N GLN A 174 -36.45 5.74 -5.47
CA GLN A 174 -37.88 5.51 -5.29
C GLN A 174 -38.51 6.59 -4.43
N GLN A 175 -37.89 7.00 -3.32
CA GLN A 175 -38.36 8.12 -2.49
C GLN A 175 -38.60 9.38 -3.33
N ARG A 176 -37.60 9.78 -4.13
CA ARG A 176 -37.68 10.97 -4.97
C ARG A 176 -38.76 10.83 -6.05
N ALA A 177 -38.89 9.64 -6.64
CA ALA A 177 -39.92 9.38 -7.65
C ALA A 177 -41.33 9.46 -7.06
N VAL A 178 -41.54 8.88 -5.87
CA VAL A 178 -42.81 8.94 -5.13
C VAL A 178 -43.14 10.39 -4.79
N GLN A 179 -42.20 11.15 -4.23
CA GLN A 179 -42.42 12.57 -3.89
C GLN A 179 -42.81 13.39 -5.13
N ARG A 180 -42.10 13.21 -6.25
CA ARG A 180 -42.45 13.88 -7.53
C ARG A 180 -43.86 13.50 -8.00
N ARG A 181 -44.21 12.21 -7.94
CA ARG A 181 -45.53 11.73 -8.36
C ARG A 181 -46.64 12.30 -7.48
N MET A 182 -46.44 12.32 -6.16
CA MET A 182 -47.41 12.92 -5.25
C MET A 182 -47.65 14.38 -5.59
N VAL A 183 -46.60 15.17 -5.81
CA VAL A 183 -46.73 16.59 -6.22
C VAL A 183 -47.52 16.70 -7.53
N GLN A 184 -47.23 15.85 -8.52
CA GLN A 184 -48.00 15.83 -9.78
C GLN A 184 -49.49 15.56 -9.55
N LEU A 185 -49.84 14.58 -8.71
CA LEU A 185 -51.24 14.23 -8.40
C LEU A 185 -51.95 15.37 -7.65
N TYR A 186 -51.24 16.05 -6.74
CA TYR A 186 -51.76 17.21 -6.02
C TYR A 186 -52.06 18.39 -6.94
N VAL A 187 -51.19 18.62 -7.93
CA VAL A 187 -51.27 19.78 -8.84
C VAL A 187 -52.19 19.53 -10.03
N ALA A 188 -52.13 18.34 -10.62
CA ALA A 188 -52.77 18.05 -11.90
C ALA A 188 -54.19 17.47 -11.79
N GLU A 189 -54.47 16.66 -10.77
CA GLU A 189 -55.68 15.82 -10.77
C GLU A 189 -56.73 16.21 -9.72
N GLY A 190 -56.46 17.18 -8.83
CA GLY A 190 -57.48 17.70 -7.89
C GLY A 190 -58.20 16.60 -7.08
N VAL A 191 -57.55 15.45 -6.89
CA VAL A 191 -58.13 14.17 -6.41
C VAL A 191 -58.70 14.28 -5.00
N MET A 192 -58.38 15.36 -4.28
CA MET A 192 -59.01 15.74 -3.03
C MET A 192 -59.94 16.94 -3.30
N GLY A 193 -61.17 16.67 -3.74
CA GLY A 193 -62.14 17.67 -4.18
C GLY A 193 -62.39 18.81 -3.18
N ARG A 194 -61.68 19.94 -3.34
CA ARG A 194 -61.99 21.26 -2.75
C ARG A 194 -61.57 22.39 -3.69
N GLY A 195 -62.27 22.53 -4.82
CA GLY A 195 -61.98 23.45 -5.93
C GLY A 195 -61.77 24.95 -5.65
N ALA A 196 -61.95 25.45 -4.42
CA ALA A 196 -61.73 26.86 -4.09
C ALA A 196 -60.68 27.10 -2.98
N ALA A 197 -60.45 26.15 -2.07
CA ALA A 197 -59.36 26.19 -1.10
C ALA A 197 -58.02 25.70 -1.69
N LEU A 198 -58.09 24.96 -2.80
CA LEU A 198 -56.91 24.42 -3.50
C LEU A 198 -55.95 25.50 -4.01
N SER A 199 -56.39 26.71 -4.40
CA SER A 199 -55.43 27.73 -4.86
C SER A 199 -54.55 28.27 -3.74
N GLU A 200 -55.09 28.35 -2.52
CA GLU A 200 -54.35 28.81 -1.34
C GLU A 200 -53.51 27.66 -0.77
N ASP A 201 -54.07 26.45 -0.66
CA ASP A 201 -53.35 25.24 -0.22
C ASP A 201 -52.21 24.85 -1.20
N VAL A 202 -52.43 24.96 -2.51
CA VAL A 202 -51.38 24.70 -3.51
C VAL A 202 -50.31 25.79 -3.48
N ALA A 203 -50.70 27.06 -3.31
CA ALA A 203 -49.73 28.14 -3.15
C ALA A 203 -48.91 27.98 -1.86
N ASP A 204 -49.53 27.58 -0.75
CA ASP A 204 -48.85 27.31 0.51
C ASP A 204 -47.99 26.05 0.44
N HIS A 205 -48.42 25.03 -0.30
CA HIS A 205 -47.60 23.86 -0.59
C HIS A 205 -46.38 24.21 -1.45
N TYR A 206 -46.52 25.03 -2.49
CA TYR A 206 -45.38 25.52 -3.27
C TYR A 206 -44.45 26.40 -2.43
N LYS A 207 -44.99 27.27 -1.57
CA LYS A 207 -44.17 28.04 -0.63
C LYS A 207 -43.40 27.11 0.32
N GLN A 208 -44.04 26.04 0.81
CA GLN A 208 -43.41 25.06 1.67
C GLN A 208 -42.34 24.26 0.93
N LEU A 209 -42.60 23.85 -0.31
CA LEU A 209 -41.63 23.19 -1.17
C LEU A 209 -40.42 24.08 -1.46
N ILE A 210 -40.65 25.37 -1.77
CA ILE A 210 -39.59 26.36 -1.96
C ILE A 210 -38.80 26.53 -0.66
N ARG A 211 -39.45 26.61 0.51
CA ARG A 211 -38.74 26.69 1.80
C ARG A 211 -37.87 25.46 2.07
N VAL A 212 -38.36 24.26 1.78
CA VAL A 212 -37.58 23.01 1.93
C VAL A 212 -36.41 23.02 0.96
N GLN A 213 -36.64 23.34 -0.32
CA GLN A 213 -35.58 23.45 -1.32
C GLN A 213 -34.54 24.51 -0.94
N ASP A 214 -34.95 25.69 -0.48
CA ASP A 214 -34.04 26.74 -0.01
C ASP A 214 -33.24 26.30 1.22
N THR A 215 -33.81 25.43 2.06
CA THR A 215 -33.12 24.88 3.24
C THR A 215 -32.09 23.83 2.82
N GLU A 216 -32.48 22.87 1.98
CA GLU A 216 -31.56 21.89 1.39
C GLU A 216 -30.44 22.57 0.60
N LEU A 217 -30.76 23.61 -0.16
CA LEU A 217 -29.79 24.35 -0.98
C LEU A 217 -28.83 25.14 -0.10
N ARG A 218 -29.29 25.72 1.03
CA ARG A 218 -28.43 26.31 2.04
C ARG A 218 -27.53 25.27 2.72
N GLU A 219 -28.06 24.12 3.10
CA GLU A 219 -27.30 23.02 3.70
C GLU A 219 -26.22 22.51 2.74
N VAL A 220 -26.58 22.22 1.48
CA VAL A 220 -25.63 21.78 0.46
C VAL A 220 -24.56 22.83 0.18
N ARG A 221 -24.92 24.13 0.13
CA ARG A 221 -23.93 25.21 0.00
C ARG A 221 -22.99 25.24 1.19
N HIS A 222 -23.52 25.11 2.40
CA HIS A 222 -22.72 25.09 3.62
C HIS A 222 -21.78 23.89 3.67
N GLU A 223 -22.26 22.69 3.34
CA GLU A 223 -21.42 21.49 3.21
C GLU A 223 -20.35 21.69 2.13
N ASN A 224 -20.67 22.32 0.99
CA ASN A 224 -19.70 22.58 -0.07
C ASN A 224 -18.61 23.56 0.40
N GLU A 225 -18.99 24.61 1.13
CA GLU A 225 -18.05 25.58 1.72
C GLU A 225 -17.16 24.92 2.78
N GLN A 226 -17.73 24.09 3.66
CA GLN A 226 -16.99 23.30 4.65
C GLN A 226 -15.99 22.36 3.97
N LEU A 227 -16.43 21.57 2.99
CA LEU A 227 -15.56 20.66 2.25
C LEU A 227 -14.46 21.40 1.50
N ARG A 228 -14.75 22.57 0.93
CA ARG A 228 -13.72 23.42 0.30
C ARG A 228 -12.69 23.89 1.31
N ALA A 229 -13.12 24.33 2.49
CA ALA A 229 -12.21 24.73 3.56
C ALA A 229 -11.37 23.56 4.08
N GLU A 230 -11.96 22.36 4.22
CA GLU A 230 -11.22 21.14 4.58
C GLU A 230 -10.18 20.75 3.53
N VAL A 231 -10.53 20.82 2.24
CA VAL A 231 -9.60 20.56 1.15
C VAL A 231 -8.46 21.59 1.13
N GLU A 232 -8.77 22.87 1.30
CA GLU A 232 -7.77 23.93 1.35
C GLU A 232 -6.82 23.75 2.54
N THR A 233 -7.36 23.52 3.74
CA THR A 233 -6.54 23.27 4.93
C THR A 233 -5.69 22.00 4.82
N PHE A 234 -6.24 20.93 4.25
CA PHE A 234 -5.49 19.70 3.95
C PHE A 234 -4.35 19.96 2.96
N MET A 235 -4.63 20.67 1.87
CA MET A 235 -3.64 21.00 0.85
C MET A 235 -2.52 21.88 1.41
N VAL A 236 -2.85 22.92 2.19
CA VAL A 236 -1.87 23.77 2.87
C VAL A 236 -1.02 22.96 3.85
N ARG A 237 -1.63 22.05 4.62
CA ARG A 237 -0.91 21.20 5.57
C ARG A 237 0.02 20.21 4.87
N SER A 238 -0.44 19.59 3.78
CA SER A 238 0.33 18.66 2.97
C SER A 238 1.52 19.36 2.30
N LEU A 239 1.29 20.55 1.72
CA LEU A 239 2.34 21.35 1.11
C LEU A 239 3.38 21.81 2.13
N ARG A 240 2.95 22.26 3.32
CA ARG A 240 3.87 22.62 4.41
C ARG A 240 4.70 21.43 4.89
N ALA A 241 4.08 20.27 5.08
CA ALA A 241 4.79 19.06 5.50
C ALA A 241 5.80 18.60 4.43
N GLY A 242 5.42 18.65 3.15
CA GLY A 242 6.31 18.35 2.02
C GLY A 242 7.47 19.34 1.93
N SER A 243 7.21 20.64 2.11
CA SER A 243 8.26 21.67 2.11
C SER A 243 9.25 21.50 3.27
N ALA A 244 8.77 21.17 4.47
CA ALA A 244 9.63 20.90 5.61
C ALA A 244 10.52 19.67 5.38
N ALA A 245 9.94 18.56 4.91
CA ALA A 245 10.69 17.35 4.60
C ALA A 245 11.74 17.55 3.48
N LEU A 246 11.44 18.39 2.49
CA LEU A 246 12.40 18.77 1.45
C LEU A 246 13.54 19.65 1.99
N ALA A 247 13.23 20.57 2.90
CA ALA A 247 14.24 21.39 3.58
C ALA A 247 15.17 20.50 4.43
N ASP A 248 14.60 19.63 5.28
CA ASP A 248 15.38 18.69 6.10
C ASP A 248 16.30 17.81 5.25
N LYS A 249 15.81 17.36 4.07
CA LYS A 249 16.61 16.57 3.13
C LYS A 249 17.72 17.39 2.47
N ALA A 250 17.48 18.67 2.18
CA ALA A 250 18.51 19.55 1.64
C ALA A 250 19.62 19.80 2.66
N ASP A 251 19.27 20.07 3.91
CA ASP A 251 20.23 20.28 5.01
C ASP A 251 21.06 19.01 5.26
N ALA A 252 20.42 17.83 5.26
CA ALA A 252 21.12 16.55 5.39
C ALA A 252 22.12 16.31 4.24
N LEU A 253 21.74 16.61 3.00
CA LEU A 253 22.65 16.50 1.86
C LEU A 253 23.78 17.53 1.88
N GLU A 254 23.54 18.73 2.39
CA GLU A 254 24.57 19.77 2.53
C GLU A 254 25.64 19.33 3.53
N THR A 255 25.21 18.85 4.71
CA THR A 255 26.12 18.28 5.72
C THR A 255 26.90 17.07 5.23
N GLU A 256 26.29 16.16 4.47
CA GLU A 256 26.99 15.03 3.85
C GLU A 256 28.02 15.50 2.80
N ASN A 257 27.67 16.49 1.98
CA ASN A 257 28.59 17.07 1.00
C ASN A 257 29.78 17.77 1.68
N GLU A 258 29.55 18.49 2.78
CA GLU A 258 30.62 19.09 3.57
C GLU A 258 31.54 18.01 4.15
N ALA A 259 30.98 16.94 4.72
CA ALA A 259 31.76 15.82 5.24
C ALA A 259 32.62 15.18 4.13
N LEU A 260 32.05 14.88 2.97
CA LEU A 260 32.77 14.32 1.82
C LEU A 260 33.87 15.25 1.31
N ARG A 261 33.63 16.58 1.28
CA ARG A 261 34.66 17.55 0.92
C ARG A 261 35.83 17.51 1.90
N THR A 262 35.56 17.49 3.20
CA THR A 262 36.62 17.40 4.21
C THR A 262 37.41 16.09 4.13
N GLU A 263 36.75 14.97 3.85
CA GLU A 263 37.42 13.68 3.65
C GLU A 263 38.30 13.70 2.39
N SER A 264 37.79 14.30 1.30
CA SER A 264 38.56 14.45 0.06
C SER A 264 39.80 15.32 0.26
N GLU A 265 39.69 16.41 1.01
CA GLU A 265 40.83 17.27 1.37
C GLU A 265 41.84 16.53 2.27
N GLN A 266 41.38 15.74 3.25
CA GLN A 266 42.25 14.93 4.10
C GLN A 266 43.03 13.89 3.28
N LEU A 267 42.34 13.15 2.40
CA LEU A 267 42.96 12.16 1.53
C LEU A 267 43.98 12.81 0.57
N GLN A 268 43.68 13.99 0.05
CA GLN A 268 44.61 14.74 -0.80
C GLN A 268 45.87 15.14 -0.03
N ASN A 269 45.71 15.66 1.20
CA ASN A 269 46.85 15.99 2.06
C ASN A 269 47.71 14.76 2.40
N GLU A 270 47.08 13.63 2.73
CA GLU A 270 47.81 12.38 2.97
C GLU A 270 48.58 11.90 1.72
N MET A 271 47.97 12.02 0.54
CA MET A 271 48.65 11.70 -0.72
C MET A 271 49.86 12.60 -0.94
N ASP A 272 49.72 13.91 -0.74
CA ASP A 272 50.80 14.87 -0.93
C ASP A 272 51.95 14.64 0.07
N GLU A 273 51.63 14.26 1.32
CA GLU A 273 52.63 13.87 2.32
C GLU A 273 53.37 12.58 1.94
N ARG A 274 52.65 11.56 1.43
CA ARG A 274 53.24 10.30 0.95
C ARG A 274 54.15 10.56 -0.24
N VAL A 275 53.72 11.37 -1.21
CA VAL A 275 54.53 11.78 -2.36
C VAL A 275 55.80 12.50 -1.90
N SER A 276 55.66 13.49 -1.01
CA SER A 276 56.79 14.23 -0.45
C SER A 276 57.79 13.33 0.30
N ARG A 277 57.30 12.29 0.99
CA ARG A 277 58.14 11.29 1.67
C ARG A 277 58.92 10.44 0.68
N LEU A 278 58.24 9.88 -0.32
CA LEU A 278 58.86 9.08 -1.38
C LEU A 278 59.88 9.91 -2.17
N GLU A 279 59.62 11.19 -2.42
CA GLU A 279 60.59 12.08 -3.06
C GLU A 279 61.86 12.28 -2.23
N ARG A 280 61.74 12.42 -0.91
CA ARG A 280 62.88 12.52 0.00
C ARG A 280 63.69 11.22 0.02
N GLU A 281 63.03 10.08 0.16
CA GLU A 281 63.67 8.76 0.10
C GLU A 281 64.38 8.54 -1.24
N ARG A 282 63.74 8.89 -2.36
CA ARG A 282 64.34 8.81 -3.71
C ARG A 282 65.59 9.69 -3.82
N LYS A 283 65.58 10.90 -3.24
CA LYS A 283 66.77 11.78 -3.20
C LYS A 283 67.89 11.16 -2.36
N GLN A 284 67.57 10.60 -1.19
CA GLN A 284 68.55 9.93 -0.34
C GLN A 284 69.17 8.71 -1.03
N LEU A 285 68.35 7.84 -1.60
CA LEU A 285 68.82 6.65 -2.34
C LEU A 285 69.72 7.04 -3.53
N ARG A 286 69.39 8.11 -4.25
CA ARG A 286 70.27 8.62 -5.32
C ARG A 286 71.62 9.09 -4.79
N ALA A 287 71.63 9.79 -3.65
CA ALA A 287 72.87 10.23 -3.02
C ALA A 287 73.74 9.03 -2.59
N THR A 288 73.14 8.03 -1.94
CA THR A 288 73.88 6.81 -1.53
C THR A 288 74.40 6.02 -2.72
N VAL A 289 73.63 5.92 -3.81
CA VAL A 289 74.09 5.28 -5.05
C VAL A 289 75.29 6.04 -5.63
N SER A 290 75.21 7.37 -5.71
CA SER A 290 76.33 8.19 -6.21
C SER A 290 77.59 8.09 -5.33
N GLU A 291 77.43 7.96 -4.02
CA GLU A 291 78.55 7.78 -3.10
C GLU A 291 79.20 6.40 -3.27
N LEU A 292 78.39 5.34 -3.37
CA LEU A 292 78.87 3.98 -3.62
C LEU A 292 79.57 3.87 -4.98
N GLU A 293 79.05 4.52 -6.03
CA GLU A 293 79.71 4.60 -7.33
C GLU A 293 81.08 5.28 -7.24
N LEU A 294 81.18 6.37 -6.47
CA LEU A 294 82.44 7.07 -6.25
C LEU A 294 83.44 6.23 -5.45
N GLN A 295 82.98 5.51 -4.43
CA GLN A 295 83.80 4.58 -3.66
C GLN A 295 84.31 3.42 -4.54
N LEU A 296 83.46 2.85 -5.40
CA LEU A 296 83.86 1.82 -6.35
C LEU A 296 84.89 2.32 -7.35
N GLN A 297 84.72 3.55 -7.89
CA GLN A 297 85.70 4.17 -8.77
C GLN A 297 87.05 4.39 -8.07
N ALA A 298 87.03 4.93 -6.86
CA ALA A 298 88.25 5.13 -6.07
C ALA A 298 88.97 3.80 -5.76
N MET A 299 88.20 2.77 -5.40
CA MET A 299 88.72 1.42 -5.16
C MET A 299 89.33 0.82 -6.44
N ALA A 300 88.67 0.96 -7.59
CA ALA A 300 89.19 0.49 -8.87
C ALA A 300 90.52 1.17 -9.25
N VAL A 301 90.64 2.49 -9.03
CA VAL A 301 91.90 3.22 -9.22
C VAL A 301 92.98 2.72 -8.25
N GLY A 302 92.63 2.52 -6.98
CA GLY A 302 93.53 1.96 -5.97
C GLY A 302 94.06 0.56 -6.35
N TYR A 303 93.18 -0.33 -6.83
CA TYR A 303 93.58 -1.63 -7.36
C TYR A 303 94.53 -1.50 -8.55
N GLY A 304 94.25 -0.61 -9.51
CA GLY A 304 95.15 -0.35 -10.63
C GLY A 304 96.54 0.16 -10.19
N GLN A 305 96.60 1.02 -9.17
CA GLN A 305 97.88 1.49 -8.59
C GLN A 305 98.64 0.36 -7.89
N VAL A 306 97.94 -0.50 -7.14
CA VAL A 306 98.54 -1.68 -6.49
C VAL A 306 99.04 -2.66 -7.54
N GLU A 307 98.29 -2.91 -8.62
CA GLU A 307 98.75 -3.74 -9.74
C GLU A 307 100.01 -3.18 -10.39
N LEU A 308 100.05 -1.86 -10.66
CA LEU A 308 101.26 -1.20 -11.18
C LEU A 308 102.45 -1.36 -10.22
N SER A 309 102.28 -1.06 -8.94
CA SER A 309 103.33 -1.25 -7.93
C SER A 309 103.76 -2.72 -7.81
N ASN A 310 102.84 -3.68 -7.92
CA ASN A 310 103.16 -5.11 -7.92
C ASN A 310 103.93 -5.52 -9.19
N THR A 311 103.60 -4.93 -10.36
CA THR A 311 104.38 -5.13 -11.58
C THR A 311 105.77 -4.50 -11.49
N GLU A 312 105.92 -3.32 -10.89
CA GLU A 312 107.21 -2.67 -10.63
C GLU A 312 108.05 -3.46 -9.64
N LEU A 313 107.44 -3.96 -8.55
CA LEU A 313 108.09 -4.84 -7.59
C LEU A 313 108.52 -6.16 -8.24
N ARG A 314 107.67 -6.79 -9.04
CA ARG A 314 108.03 -7.98 -9.83
C ARG A 314 109.16 -7.70 -10.83
N ALA A 315 109.15 -6.55 -11.50
CA ALA A 315 110.22 -6.12 -12.40
C ALA A 315 111.53 -5.85 -11.65
N SER A 316 111.46 -5.28 -10.44
CA SER A 316 112.61 -5.05 -9.56
C SER A 316 113.17 -6.35 -8.98
N LEU A 317 112.32 -7.33 -8.66
CA LEU A 317 112.73 -8.70 -8.29
C LEU A 317 113.36 -9.44 -9.47
N ALA A 318 112.87 -9.20 -10.70
CA ALA A 318 113.44 -9.76 -11.93
C ALA A 318 114.76 -9.09 -12.36
N ALA A 319 115.02 -7.84 -11.91
CA ALA A 319 116.22 -7.06 -12.22
C ALA A 319 117.34 -7.20 -11.17
N ALA A 320 117.13 -7.90 -10.05
CA ALA A 320 118.15 -8.18 -9.06
C ALA A 320 118.98 -9.43 -9.47
N PRO A 321 120.32 -9.35 -9.59
CA PRO A 321 121.14 -10.50 -9.93
C PRO A 321 121.38 -11.35 -8.67
N GLY A 322 120.84 -12.57 -8.66
CA GLY A 322 121.27 -13.64 -7.78
C GLY A 322 120.43 -13.85 -6.51
N SER A 323 119.40 -14.66 -6.63
CA SER A 323 119.16 -15.84 -5.77
C SER A 323 117.83 -16.49 -6.17
N SER A 324 117.88 -17.79 -6.45
CA SER A 324 116.68 -18.63 -6.49
C SER A 324 116.04 -18.65 -5.08
N PRO A 325 114.74 -18.96 -4.94
CA PRO A 325 114.32 -20.34 -5.15
C PRO A 325 112.94 -20.50 -5.83
N GLN A 326 112.73 -21.74 -6.28
CA GLN A 326 111.42 -22.37 -6.38
C GLN A 326 110.36 -21.78 -5.42
N ALA A 327 109.32 -21.16 -5.99
CA ALA A 327 108.03 -20.94 -5.32
C ALA A 327 106.88 -20.88 -6.34
N ALA A 328 106.98 -21.67 -7.42
CA ALA A 328 105.94 -21.80 -8.44
C ALA A 328 105.49 -23.26 -8.61
N ALA A 329 105.49 -24.04 -7.52
CA ALA A 329 105.07 -25.43 -7.52
C ALA A 329 103.83 -25.73 -6.63
N ASP A 330 103.38 -24.78 -5.81
CA ASP A 330 102.24 -25.00 -4.88
C ASP A 330 100.90 -24.42 -5.38
N SER A 331 100.84 -23.85 -6.59
CA SER A 331 99.61 -23.25 -7.11
C SER A 331 98.55 -24.22 -7.64
N PRO A 332 98.83 -25.42 -8.20
CA PRO A 332 97.75 -26.28 -8.68
C PRO A 332 97.00 -26.96 -7.52
N GLY A 333 97.72 -27.45 -6.50
CA GLY A 333 97.10 -28.15 -5.37
C GLY A 333 96.22 -27.25 -4.51
N ARG A 334 96.64 -26.00 -4.28
CA ARG A 334 95.86 -25.04 -3.49
C ARG A 334 94.63 -24.51 -4.23
N VAL A 335 94.67 -24.47 -5.57
CA VAL A 335 93.49 -24.16 -6.38
C VAL A 335 92.52 -25.34 -6.36
N GLU A 336 93.00 -26.58 -6.39
CA GLU A 336 92.17 -27.78 -6.33
C GLU A 336 91.54 -27.97 -4.94
N GLU A 337 92.26 -27.68 -3.86
CA GLU A 337 91.70 -27.58 -2.50
C GLU A 337 90.60 -26.52 -2.41
N LEU A 338 90.83 -25.29 -2.89
CA LEU A 338 89.84 -24.22 -2.86
C LEU A 338 88.60 -24.53 -3.71
N LEU A 339 88.77 -25.27 -4.82
CA LEU A 339 87.65 -25.76 -5.62
C LEU A 339 86.85 -26.84 -4.87
N SER A 340 87.53 -27.74 -4.15
CA SER A 340 86.85 -28.74 -3.31
C SER A 340 86.10 -28.08 -2.14
N GLU A 341 86.70 -27.08 -1.48
CA GLU A 341 86.08 -26.35 -0.37
C GLU A 341 84.86 -25.54 -0.84
N ARG A 342 84.96 -24.91 -2.02
CA ARG A 342 83.83 -24.24 -2.67
C ARG A 342 82.69 -25.21 -2.96
N GLN A 343 83.00 -26.41 -3.46
CA GLN A 343 82.01 -27.43 -3.76
C GLN A 343 81.29 -27.89 -2.48
N SER A 344 82.03 -28.17 -1.41
CA SER A 344 81.45 -28.55 -0.12
C SER A 344 80.60 -27.43 0.50
N LEU A 345 81.01 -26.16 0.36
CA LEU A 345 80.20 -25.03 0.82
C LEU A 345 78.90 -24.88 0.05
N LEU A 346 78.90 -25.13 -1.27
CA LEU A 346 77.68 -25.10 -2.08
C LEU A 346 76.72 -26.24 -1.72
N GLU A 347 77.23 -27.44 -1.42
CA GLU A 347 76.41 -28.55 -0.94
C GLU A 347 75.77 -28.25 0.42
N LEU A 348 76.53 -27.64 1.34
CA LEU A 348 76.04 -27.29 2.67
C LEU A 348 74.99 -26.17 2.63
N LEU A 349 75.19 -25.18 1.75
CA LEU A 349 74.20 -24.14 1.47
C LEU A 349 72.93 -24.72 0.80
N GLY A 350 73.07 -25.67 -0.13
CA GLY A 350 71.95 -26.38 -0.74
C GLY A 350 71.13 -27.17 0.29
N ALA A 351 71.79 -27.87 1.21
CA ALA A 351 71.14 -28.58 2.31
C ALA A 351 70.45 -27.62 3.29
N LEU A 352 71.01 -26.44 3.52
CA LEU A 352 70.43 -25.43 4.41
C LEU A 352 69.16 -24.80 3.81
N VAL A 353 69.15 -24.52 2.49
CA VAL A 353 67.95 -24.06 1.77
C VAL A 353 66.88 -25.16 1.70
N ALA A 354 67.26 -26.43 1.56
CA ALA A 354 66.32 -27.55 1.57
C ALA A 354 65.61 -27.72 2.92
N ASN A 355 66.31 -27.48 4.03
CA ASN A 355 65.73 -27.57 5.37
C ASN A 355 65.04 -26.27 5.82
N PHE A 356 65.39 -25.12 5.24
CA PHE A 356 64.84 -23.80 5.58
C PHE A 356 64.58 -22.95 4.33
N PRO A 357 63.40 -23.05 3.69
CA PRO A 357 63.12 -22.39 2.41
C PRO A 357 63.11 -20.85 2.46
N GLU A 358 62.92 -20.25 3.65
CA GLU A 358 62.97 -18.79 3.85
C GLU A 358 64.38 -18.20 3.78
N ALA A 359 65.42 -19.04 3.86
CA ALA A 359 66.82 -18.62 3.72
C ALA A 359 67.24 -18.42 2.26
N SER A 360 66.43 -18.87 1.29
CA SER A 360 66.68 -18.76 -0.15
C SER A 360 67.00 -17.33 -0.62
N ARG A 361 66.33 -16.32 -0.05
CA ARG A 361 66.56 -14.90 -0.33
C ARG A 361 67.98 -14.40 0.01
N PHE A 362 68.69 -15.08 0.91
CA PHE A 362 70.05 -14.71 1.33
C PHE A 362 71.14 -15.48 0.57
N VAL A 363 70.79 -16.62 -0.07
CA VAL A 363 71.73 -17.52 -0.76
C VAL A 363 71.66 -17.38 -2.30
N ALA A 364 70.67 -16.63 -2.81
CA ALA A 364 70.38 -16.48 -4.23
C ALA A 364 71.46 -15.84 -5.15
N PRO A 365 72.48 -15.06 -4.72
CA PRO A 365 73.39 -14.46 -5.71
C PRO A 365 74.40 -15.45 -6.30
N LEU A 366 74.40 -16.74 -5.90
CA LEU A 366 75.31 -17.76 -6.43
C LEU A 366 74.53 -19.00 -6.91
N GLY A 367 73.92 -18.88 -8.09
CA GLY A 367 73.55 -20.01 -8.94
C GLY A 367 72.15 -20.58 -8.73
N GLN A 368 71.11 -19.87 -9.21
CA GLN A 368 69.85 -20.53 -9.56
C GLN A 368 69.88 -20.99 -11.02
N VAL A 369 69.92 -22.31 -11.20
CA VAL A 369 69.38 -22.99 -12.37
C VAL A 369 67.86 -22.77 -12.34
N THR A 370 67.35 -22.07 -13.34
CA THR A 370 65.91 -21.90 -13.58
C THR A 370 65.26 -23.26 -13.82
N GLY A 371 64.39 -23.67 -12.90
CA GLY A 371 63.59 -24.88 -13.03
C GLY A 371 62.22 -24.64 -12.39
N GLU A 372 61.22 -24.50 -13.26
CA GLU A 372 59.80 -24.41 -12.95
C GLU A 372 59.32 -25.56 -12.04
N ALA A 373 58.44 -25.24 -11.08
CA ALA A 373 57.22 -26.00 -10.77
C ALA A 373 56.57 -25.43 -9.49
N ILE A 374 55.43 -24.73 -9.61
CA ILE A 374 54.06 -25.26 -9.46
C ILE A 374 53.52 -25.11 -8.03
N SER A 375 52.66 -24.08 -7.91
CA SER A 375 51.27 -24.17 -7.46
C SER A 375 50.90 -24.25 -5.97
N ALA A 376 49.79 -23.54 -5.73
CA ALA A 376 48.75 -23.79 -4.74
C ALA A 376 48.95 -23.22 -3.33
N ALA A 377 48.47 -21.99 -3.15
CA ALA A 377 47.81 -21.61 -1.91
C ALA A 377 46.61 -20.70 -2.23
N THR A 378 45.47 -21.36 -2.44
CA THR A 378 44.16 -20.96 -1.95
C THR A 378 44.28 -20.22 -0.61
N VAL A 379 43.51 -19.14 -0.40
CA VAL A 379 42.71 -18.87 0.82
C VAL A 379 42.14 -17.44 0.79
N LYS A 380 40.80 -17.42 0.83
CA LYS A 380 39.85 -16.44 1.38
C LYS A 380 39.73 -15.04 0.77
#